data_AF-A0A2G5NSZ6-F1
#
_entry.id   AF-A0A2G5NSZ6-F1
#
_cell.length_a   1.000
_cell.length_b   1.000
_cell.length_c   1.000
_cell.angle_alpha   90.00
_cell.angle_beta   90.00
_cell.angle_gamma   90.00
#
_symmetry.space_group_name_H-M   'P 1'
#
loop_
_entity.id
_entity.type
_entity.pdbx_description
1 polymer ?
#
loop_
_entity_poly.entity_id
_entity_poly.type
_entity_poly.pdbx_seq_one_letter_code
_entity_poly.pdbx_strand_id
1 'polypeptide(L)'
;MKRIISFFIILLSLFLLFINQDRIIDNYNTLRIELMPNPMATNTYDKGQCTYYVFDKVKKDGNMIERSWRDAKHWAKLAKQDGYNVNHSPRKGALLQSPRGTQGHVAYIEHVYQNGNVKVSEMNYTQPYEITERIIYKKDLSRYKIIHPKINPKKY
;
A
#
# COMPACT_ATOMS: atom_id res chain seq x y z
N MET A 1 -8.78 -19.26 -52.52
CA MET A 1 -8.85 -20.27 -51.42
C MET A 1 -7.51 -20.49 -50.72
N LYS A 2 -6.41 -20.88 -51.41
CA LYS A 2 -5.10 -21.14 -50.76
C LYS A 2 -4.53 -19.96 -49.93
N ARG A 3 -4.64 -18.72 -50.43
CA ARG A 3 -4.19 -17.50 -49.71
C ARG A 3 -4.97 -17.22 -48.42
N ILE A 4 -6.25 -17.58 -48.37
CA ILE A 4 -7.11 -17.40 -47.18
C ILE A 4 -6.74 -18.43 -46.11
N ILE A 5 -6.48 -19.67 -46.52
CA ILE A 5 -6.03 -20.74 -45.61
C ILE A 5 -4.65 -20.41 -45.00
N SER A 6 -3.70 -19.93 -45.81
CA SER A 6 -2.38 -19.50 -45.30
C SER A 6 -2.47 -18.35 -44.30
N PHE A 7 -3.37 -17.38 -44.54
CA PHE A 7 -3.60 -16.28 -43.60
C PHE A 7 -4.14 -16.77 -42.25
N PHE A 8 -5.08 -17.73 -42.28
CA PHE A 8 -5.65 -18.31 -41.07
C PHE A 8 -4.62 -19.10 -40.25
N ILE A 9 -3.72 -19.82 -40.91
CA ILE A 9 -2.63 -20.56 -40.24
C ILE A 9 -1.66 -19.60 -39.54
N ILE A 10 -1.30 -18.48 -40.19
CA ILE A 10 -0.43 -17.45 -39.59
C ILE A 10 -1.11 -16.79 -38.40
N LEU A 11 -2.40 -16.48 -38.49
CA LEU A 11 -3.15 -15.89 -37.38
C LEU A 11 -3.23 -16.84 -36.18
N LEU A 12 -3.47 -18.14 -36.44
CA LEU A 12 -3.51 -19.16 -35.42
C LEU A 12 -2.13 -19.38 -34.75
N SER A 13 -1.04 -19.36 -35.52
CA SER A 13 0.31 -19.50 -34.95
C SER A 13 0.71 -18.29 -34.10
N LEU A 14 0.37 -17.07 -34.52
CA LEU A 14 0.57 -15.86 -33.72
C LEU A 14 -0.26 -15.89 -32.43
N PHE A 15 -1.50 -16.35 -32.50
CA PHE A 15 -2.36 -16.50 -31.33
C PHE A 15 -1.82 -17.54 -30.34
N LEU A 16 -1.32 -18.67 -30.83
CA LEU A 16 -0.67 -19.69 -29.99
C LEU A 16 0.62 -19.14 -29.35
N LEU A 17 1.44 -18.38 -30.07
CA LEU A 17 2.64 -17.73 -29.51
C LEU A 17 2.27 -16.73 -28.40
N PHE A 18 1.21 -15.94 -28.61
CA PHE A 18 0.70 -15.00 -27.61
C PHE A 18 0.26 -15.71 -26.33
N ILE A 19 -0.56 -16.77 -26.44
CA ILE A 19 -0.99 -17.58 -25.27
C ILE A 19 0.22 -18.16 -24.53
N ASN A 20 1.21 -18.68 -25.25
CA ASN A 20 2.41 -19.24 -24.63
C ASN A 20 3.22 -18.14 -23.90
N GLN A 21 3.33 -16.94 -24.48
CA GLN A 21 4.02 -15.82 -23.85
C GLN A 21 3.32 -15.38 -22.55
N ASP A 22 2.00 -15.23 -22.55
CA ASP A 22 1.22 -14.89 -21.35
C ASP A 22 1.43 -15.93 -20.24
N ARG A 23 1.33 -17.22 -20.58
CA ARG A 23 1.57 -18.33 -19.64
C ARG A 23 3.00 -18.31 -19.08
N ILE A 24 4.00 -18.01 -19.89
CA ILE A 24 5.39 -17.89 -19.44
C ILE A 24 5.54 -16.72 -18.47
N ILE A 25 4.94 -15.57 -18.77
CA ILE A 25 4.96 -14.38 -17.91
C ILE A 25 4.29 -14.66 -16.57
N ASP A 26 3.14 -15.33 -16.56
CA ASP A 26 2.42 -15.69 -15.34
C ASP A 26 3.23 -16.67 -14.46
N ASN A 27 3.85 -17.68 -15.08
CA ASN A 27 4.73 -18.60 -14.38
C ASN A 27 5.95 -17.88 -13.77
N TYR A 28 6.58 -16.97 -14.52
CA TYR A 28 7.69 -16.18 -14.04
C TYR A 28 7.28 -15.28 -12.86
N ASN A 29 6.13 -14.60 -12.96
CA ASN A 29 5.61 -13.75 -11.89
C ASN A 29 5.30 -14.56 -10.63
N THR A 30 4.71 -15.74 -10.79
CA THR A 30 4.43 -16.66 -9.68
C THR A 30 5.71 -17.11 -9.00
N LEU A 31 6.70 -17.58 -9.77
CA LEU A 31 7.99 -18.02 -9.23
C LEU A 31 8.74 -16.86 -8.56
N ARG A 32 8.70 -15.66 -9.16
CA ARG A 32 9.29 -14.45 -8.58
C ARG A 32 8.64 -14.12 -7.23
N ILE A 33 7.32 -14.12 -7.15
CA ILE A 33 6.61 -13.91 -5.89
C ILE A 33 7.04 -14.98 -4.90
N GLU A 34 7.15 -16.25 -5.31
CA GLU A 34 7.51 -17.35 -4.42
C GLU A 34 8.92 -17.22 -3.82
N LEU A 35 9.90 -16.86 -4.63
CA LEU A 35 11.30 -16.75 -4.23
C LEU A 35 11.64 -15.45 -3.48
N MET A 36 10.86 -14.38 -3.66
CA MET A 36 11.14 -13.10 -3.01
C MET A 36 10.70 -13.12 -1.54
N PRO A 37 11.48 -12.52 -0.62
CA PRO A 37 11.09 -12.44 0.78
C PRO A 37 9.81 -11.60 0.95
N ASN A 38 9.01 -11.94 1.96
CA ASN A 38 7.82 -11.14 2.28
C ASN A 38 8.24 -9.70 2.64
N PRO A 39 7.76 -8.67 1.91
CA PRO A 39 8.18 -7.28 2.12
C PRO A 39 7.81 -6.77 3.52
N MET A 40 6.81 -7.39 4.16
CA MET A 40 6.34 -7.06 5.49
C MET A 40 6.86 -8.01 6.58
N ALA A 41 7.82 -8.90 6.27
CA ALA A 41 8.33 -9.88 7.24
C ALA A 41 8.87 -9.20 8.51
N THR A 42 9.71 -8.19 8.34
CA THR A 42 10.37 -7.46 9.42
C THR A 42 9.93 -6.01 9.44
N ASN A 43 9.45 -5.54 10.60
CA ASN A 43 9.21 -4.12 10.84
C ASN A 43 10.54 -3.44 11.21
N THR A 44 10.94 -2.43 10.44
CA THR A 44 12.20 -1.69 10.59
C THR A 44 12.04 -0.35 11.30
N TYR A 45 10.81 0.01 11.66
CA TYR A 45 10.52 1.22 12.42
C TYR A 45 10.78 0.99 13.92
N ASP A 46 10.96 2.06 14.68
CA ASP A 46 11.28 1.96 16.10
C ASP A 46 10.03 1.62 16.93
N LYS A 47 10.15 0.60 17.78
CA LYS A 47 9.07 0.21 18.70
C LYS A 47 8.63 1.40 19.56
N GLY A 48 7.33 1.48 19.79
CA GLY A 48 6.74 2.58 20.55
C GLY A 48 6.44 3.83 19.71
N GLN A 49 6.75 3.85 18.41
CA GLN A 49 6.48 4.99 17.51
C GLN A 49 5.22 4.80 16.65
N CYS A 50 4.67 5.91 16.14
CA CYS A 50 3.52 5.92 15.24
C CYS A 50 3.74 5.09 13.97
N THR A 51 4.94 5.19 13.39
CA THR A 51 5.37 4.47 12.19
C THR A 51 5.41 2.95 12.39
N TYR A 52 5.93 2.49 13.53
CA TYR A 52 5.95 1.08 13.91
C TYR A 52 4.54 0.50 14.03
N TYR A 53 3.67 1.19 14.75
CA TYR A 53 2.28 0.76 14.96
C TYR A 53 1.51 0.66 13.63
N VAL A 54 1.62 1.68 12.78
CA VAL A 54 0.93 1.70 11.49
C VAL A 54 1.44 0.60 10.55
N PHE A 55 2.75 0.31 10.56
CA PHE A 55 3.31 -0.81 9.79
C PHE A 55 2.67 -2.14 10.19
N ASP A 56 2.57 -2.41 11.50
CA ASP A 56 1.98 -3.66 12.01
C ASP A 56 0.49 -3.76 11.66
N LYS A 57 -0.25 -2.65 11.69
CA LYS A 57 -1.65 -2.58 11.24
C LYS A 57 -1.79 -2.92 9.75
N VAL A 58 -0.97 -2.32 8.89
CA VAL A 58 -0.96 -2.59 7.44
C VAL A 58 -0.64 -4.07 7.18
N LYS A 59 0.38 -4.62 7.87
CA LYS A 59 0.74 -6.03 7.78
C LYS A 59 -0.41 -6.94 8.17
N LYS A 60 -1.11 -6.64 9.26
CA LYS A 60 -2.26 -7.42 9.76
C LYS A 60 -3.41 -7.49 8.76
N ASP A 61 -3.60 -6.45 7.95
CA ASP A 61 -4.60 -6.44 6.87
C ASP A 61 -4.16 -7.17 5.59
N GLY A 62 -2.94 -7.73 5.59
CA GLY A 62 -2.33 -8.33 4.41
C GLY A 62 -1.98 -7.32 3.33
N ASN A 63 -1.75 -6.06 3.72
CA ASN A 63 -1.27 -5.02 2.84
C ASN A 63 0.22 -4.78 3.07
N MET A 64 0.84 -3.95 2.24
CA MET A 64 2.24 -3.57 2.34
C MET A 64 2.45 -2.05 2.21
N ILE A 65 3.50 -1.60 2.88
CA ILE A 65 4.17 -0.31 2.73
C ILE A 65 5.68 -0.53 2.72
N GLU A 66 6.46 0.47 2.32
CA GLU A 66 7.91 0.34 2.40
C GLU A 66 8.43 0.48 3.83
N ARG A 67 9.62 -0.08 4.01
CA ARG A 67 10.37 -0.13 5.29
C ARG A 67 11.42 0.96 5.42
N SER A 68 11.62 1.74 4.37
CA SER A 68 12.70 2.73 4.22
C SER A 68 12.24 4.17 4.39
N TRP A 69 10.96 4.43 4.69
CA TRP A 69 10.44 5.79 4.72
C TRP A 69 10.86 6.62 5.95
N ARG A 70 11.42 5.96 6.98
CA ARG A 70 11.92 6.59 8.22
C ARG A 70 10.82 7.42 8.91
N ASP A 71 11.13 8.66 9.29
CA ASP A 71 10.21 9.59 9.95
C ASP A 71 8.92 9.81 9.17
N ALA A 72 7.78 9.85 9.88
CA ALA A 72 6.45 10.03 9.30
C ALA A 72 6.34 11.28 8.40
N LYS A 73 7.11 12.34 8.66
CA LYS A 73 7.11 13.56 7.84
C LYS A 73 7.46 13.31 6.37
N HIS A 74 8.22 12.27 6.07
CA HIS A 74 8.66 11.94 4.71
C HIS A 74 7.73 10.98 3.97
N TRP A 75 6.83 10.30 4.68
CA TRP A 75 6.08 9.16 4.15
C TRP A 75 5.28 9.49 2.90
N ALA A 76 4.55 10.61 2.86
CA ALA A 76 3.76 10.95 1.68
C ALA A 76 4.62 11.21 0.43
N LYS A 77 5.82 11.79 0.60
CA LYS A 77 6.76 12.04 -0.49
C LYS A 77 7.38 10.72 -0.99
N LEU A 78 7.92 9.92 -0.07
CA LEU A 78 8.60 8.68 -0.39
C LEU A 78 7.61 7.64 -0.93
N ALA A 79 6.42 7.52 -0.34
CA ALA A 79 5.36 6.67 -0.86
C ALA A 79 4.98 7.02 -2.31
N LYS A 80 4.90 8.31 -2.65
CA LYS A 80 4.65 8.73 -4.04
C LYS A 80 5.81 8.33 -4.96
N GLN A 81 7.06 8.47 -4.51
CA GLN A 81 8.25 8.06 -5.28
C GLN A 81 8.26 6.54 -5.53
N ASP A 82 7.81 5.76 -4.55
CA ASP A 82 7.68 4.30 -4.63
C ASP A 82 6.38 3.85 -5.32
N GLY A 83 5.66 4.77 -5.96
CA GLY A 83 4.47 4.48 -6.77
C GLY A 83 3.22 4.08 -5.97
N TYR A 84 3.10 4.51 -4.71
CA TYR A 84 1.86 4.40 -3.96
C TYR A 84 0.89 5.52 -4.35
N ASN A 85 -0.41 5.24 -4.27
CA ASN A 85 -1.42 6.28 -4.42
C ASN A 85 -1.43 7.16 -3.16
N VAL A 86 -1.17 8.46 -3.36
CA VAL A 86 -1.18 9.47 -2.29
C VAL A 86 -2.13 10.59 -2.71
N ASN A 87 -3.21 10.76 -1.95
CA ASN A 87 -4.27 11.72 -2.26
C ASN A 87 -4.92 12.28 -0.98
N HIS A 88 -6.16 12.77 -1.07
CA HIS A 88 -6.95 13.31 0.05
C HIS A 88 -8.23 12.53 0.31
N SER A 89 -8.38 11.34 -0.27
CA SER A 89 -9.58 10.52 -0.19
C SER A 89 -9.41 9.45 0.90
N PRO A 90 -10.01 9.62 2.09
CA PRO A 90 -9.86 8.66 3.18
C PRO A 90 -10.51 7.33 2.81
N ARG A 91 -9.87 6.23 3.22
CA ARG A 91 -10.37 4.87 3.06
C ARG A 91 -9.94 4.04 4.25
N LYS A 92 -10.79 3.12 4.72
CA LYS A 92 -10.39 2.13 5.72
C LYS A 92 -9.12 1.40 5.27
N GLY A 93 -8.14 1.26 6.16
CA GLY A 93 -6.85 0.67 5.83
C GLY A 93 -5.83 1.62 5.21
N ALA A 94 -6.21 2.85 4.86
CA ALA A 94 -5.29 3.87 4.40
C ALA A 94 -4.64 4.60 5.59
N LEU A 95 -3.60 5.37 5.30
CA LEU A 95 -2.75 6.00 6.32
C LEU A 95 -2.92 7.51 6.24
N LEU A 96 -3.24 8.13 7.37
CA LEU A 96 -3.38 9.57 7.51
C LEU A 96 -2.03 10.16 7.96
N GLN A 97 -1.38 10.92 7.09
CA GLN A 97 -0.03 11.43 7.29
C GLN A 97 -0.01 12.96 7.41
N SER A 98 0.80 13.45 8.35
CA SER A 98 1.10 14.88 8.53
C SER A 98 2.62 15.11 8.60
N PRO A 99 3.16 16.10 7.88
CA PRO A 99 4.56 16.50 8.02
C PRO A 99 4.81 17.44 9.21
N ARG A 100 3.78 17.85 9.97
CA ARG A 100 3.92 18.79 11.09
C ARG A 100 4.63 18.15 12.29
N GLY A 101 5.50 18.90 12.95
CA GLY A 101 6.33 18.42 14.06
C GLY A 101 7.69 17.88 13.60
N THR A 102 8.59 17.60 14.54
CA THR A 102 9.99 17.23 14.24
C THR A 102 10.12 15.93 13.44
N GLN A 103 9.35 14.88 13.79
CA GLN A 103 9.30 13.62 13.03
C GLN A 103 8.08 13.49 12.11
N GLY A 104 7.16 14.46 12.12
CA GLY A 104 5.83 14.30 11.51
C GLY A 104 4.98 13.30 12.29
N HIS A 105 3.83 12.92 11.73
CA HIS A 105 2.96 11.92 12.35
C HIS A 105 2.19 11.09 11.31
N VAL A 106 1.91 9.83 11.64
CA VAL A 106 1.09 8.94 10.82
C VAL A 106 0.12 8.13 11.69
N ALA A 107 -1.11 8.01 11.20
CA ALA A 107 -2.17 7.24 11.84
C ALA A 107 -2.80 6.26 10.85
N TYR A 108 -3.36 5.16 11.34
CA TYR A 108 -4.08 4.19 10.54
C TYR A 108 -5.58 4.51 10.54
N ILE A 109 -6.23 4.48 9.37
CA ILE A 109 -7.67 4.74 9.26
C ILE A 109 -8.47 3.47 9.55
N GLU A 110 -9.09 3.44 10.72
CA GLU A 110 -9.96 2.33 11.16
C GLU A 110 -11.33 2.38 10.48
N HIS A 111 -11.89 3.58 10.30
CA HIS A 111 -13.22 3.75 9.75
C HIS A 111 -13.41 5.13 9.09
N VAL A 112 -14.23 5.18 8.04
CA VAL A 112 -14.71 6.41 7.40
C VAL A 112 -16.23 6.44 7.56
N TYR A 113 -16.73 7.40 8.34
CA TYR A 113 -18.16 7.56 8.59
C TYR A 113 -18.87 8.17 7.38
N GLN A 114 -20.18 7.96 7.28
CA GLN A 114 -21.01 8.52 6.20
C GLN A 114 -20.96 10.05 6.12
N ASN A 115 -20.82 10.74 7.25
CA ASN A 115 -20.66 12.20 7.29
C ASN A 115 -19.26 12.69 6.84
N GLY A 116 -18.35 11.77 6.49
CA GLY A 116 -17.00 12.05 6.06
C GLY A 116 -15.98 12.26 7.19
N ASN A 117 -16.38 12.11 8.46
CA ASN A 117 -15.42 12.02 9.55
C ASN A 117 -14.66 10.69 9.48
N VAL A 118 -13.47 10.66 10.07
CA VAL A 118 -12.59 9.50 10.01
C VAL A 118 -12.16 9.12 11.42
N LYS A 119 -12.35 7.84 11.80
CA LYS A 119 -11.74 7.28 13.00
C LYS A 119 -10.34 6.79 12.65
N VAL A 120 -9.35 7.26 13.40
CA VAL A 120 -7.97 6.78 13.29
C VAL A 120 -7.52 6.12 14.58
N SER A 121 -6.58 5.19 14.46
CA SER A 121 -5.78 4.66 15.56
C SER A 121 -4.30 4.94 15.30
N GLU A 122 -3.56 5.24 16.36
CA GLU A 122 -2.17 5.65 16.27
C GLU A 122 -1.45 5.41 17.60
N MET A 123 -0.12 5.26 17.53
CA MET A 123 0.74 5.14 18.71
C MET A 123 1.59 6.40 18.86
N ASN A 124 1.95 6.76 20.08
CA ASN A 124 2.82 7.91 20.35
C ASN A 124 2.28 9.24 19.81
N TYR A 125 0.96 9.42 19.90
CA TYR A 125 0.36 10.74 19.74
C TYR A 125 0.50 11.56 21.03
N THR A 126 0.36 10.90 22.18
CA THR A 126 0.56 11.49 23.51
C THR A 126 1.93 11.13 24.07
N GLN A 127 2.28 9.83 24.14
CA GLN A 127 3.58 9.33 24.60
C GLN A 127 3.93 7.96 24.00
N PRO A 128 5.21 7.55 23.99
CA PRO A 128 5.64 6.29 23.40
C PRO A 128 4.89 5.08 23.96
N TYR A 129 4.64 4.08 23.10
CA TYR A 129 3.89 2.85 23.40
C TYR A 129 2.41 3.01 23.73
N GLU A 130 1.89 4.23 23.91
CA GLU A 130 0.46 4.46 24.10
C GLU A 130 -0.26 4.44 22.75
N ILE A 131 -1.26 3.57 22.62
CA ILE A 131 -2.18 3.54 21.48
C ILE A 131 -3.39 4.41 21.84
N THR A 132 -3.72 5.33 20.95
CA THR A 132 -4.87 6.22 21.08
C THR A 132 -5.76 6.10 19.85
N GLU A 133 -7.04 6.43 20.02
CA GLU A 133 -7.98 6.58 18.92
C GLU A 133 -8.57 8.00 18.96
N ARG A 134 -8.80 8.59 17.79
CA ARG A 134 -9.49 9.88 17.70
C ARG A 134 -10.28 10.04 16.41
N ILE A 135 -11.17 11.01 16.42
CA ILE A 135 -11.95 11.41 15.25
C ILE A 135 -11.27 12.59 14.57
N ILE A 136 -11.03 12.45 13.27
CA ILE A 136 -10.67 13.55 12.38
C ILE A 136 -11.94 14.02 11.70
N TYR A 137 -12.30 15.27 11.93
CA TYR A 137 -13.47 15.86 11.29
C TYR A 137 -13.20 16.11 9.80
N LYS A 138 -14.22 15.95 8.96
CA LYS A 138 -14.13 16.15 7.51
C LYS A 138 -13.44 17.45 7.11
N LYS A 139 -13.74 18.53 7.84
CA LYS A 139 -13.17 19.88 7.63
C LYS A 139 -11.64 19.94 7.79
N ASP A 140 -11.08 19.05 8.60
CA ASP A 140 -9.65 19.03 8.92
C ASP A 140 -8.86 18.04 8.05
N LEU A 141 -9.54 17.17 7.28
CA LEU A 141 -8.89 16.16 6.42
C LEU A 141 -7.99 16.77 5.34
N SER A 142 -8.28 18.00 4.89
CA SER A 142 -7.45 18.72 3.91
C SER A 142 -6.02 18.97 4.39
N ARG A 143 -5.78 18.92 5.71
CA ARG A 143 -4.47 19.12 6.35
C ARG A 143 -3.55 17.90 6.23
N TYR A 144 -4.07 16.76 5.82
CA TYR A 144 -3.36 15.49 5.80
C TYR A 144 -3.21 14.95 4.38
N LYS A 145 -2.18 14.14 4.16
CA LYS A 145 -2.06 13.28 2.98
C LYS A 145 -2.53 11.88 3.35
N ILE A 146 -3.26 11.25 2.44
CA ILE A 146 -3.75 9.88 2.59
C ILE A 146 -2.90 8.97 1.70
N ILE A 147 -2.14 8.08 2.32
CA ILE A 147 -1.34 7.07 1.64
C ILE A 147 -2.16 5.79 1.59
N HIS A 148 -2.28 5.18 0.41
CA HIS A 148 -3.03 3.94 0.22
C HIS A 148 -2.04 2.76 0.11
N PRO A 149 -1.96 1.87 1.13
CA PRO A 149 -1.15 0.67 1.06
C PRO A 149 -1.49 -0.21 -0.16
N LYS A 150 -0.47 -0.90 -0.68
CA LYS A 150 -0.63 -1.89 -1.76
C LYS A 150 -0.99 -3.25 -1.15
N ILE A 151 -1.58 -4.14 -1.94
CA ILE A 151 -1.78 -5.52 -1.50
C ILE A 151 -0.41 -6.18 -1.33
N ASN A 152 -0.20 -6.91 -0.24
CA ASN A 152 1.04 -7.67 -0.06
C ASN A 152 1.01 -8.88 -1.05
N PRO A 153 2.00 -9.01 -1.95
CA PRO A 153 2.06 -10.16 -2.86
C PRO A 153 2.25 -11.51 -2.13
N LYS A 154 2.71 -11.48 -0.86
CA LYS A 154 2.90 -12.63 0.02
C LYS A 154 1.81 -12.74 1.09
N LYS A 155 0.56 -12.37 0.77
CA LYS A 155 -0.56 -12.38 1.72
C LYS A 155 -0.99 -13.79 2.17
N TYR A 156 -0.40 -14.85 1.61
CA TYR A 156 -0.65 -16.26 1.92
C TYR A 156 0.67 -16.98 2.13
#